data_AF-A0A1S6J9M1-F1
#
_entry.id   AF-A0A1S6J9M1-F1
#
_cell.length_a   1.000
_cell.length_b   1.000
_cell.length_c   1.000
_cell.angle_alpha   90.00
_cell.angle_beta   90.00
_cell.angle_gamma   90.00
#
_symmetry.space_group_name_H-M   'P 1'
#
loop_
_entity.id
_entity.type
_entity.pdbx_description
1 polymer ?
#
loop_
_entity_poly.entity_id
_entity_poly.type
_entity_poly.pdbx_seq_one_letter_code
_entity_poly.pdbx_strand_id
1 'polypeptide(L)' 'MWCTAGASAAAAGARRLVVTHLGPFLDPAQAVARAGTRHDGPVEHAAPNRTFRVRGTTR' A
#
# COMPACT_ATOMS: atom_id res chain seq x y z
N MET A 1 -9.28 -7.29 -12.25
CA MET A 1 -9.01 -7.44 -10.80
C MET A 1 -8.52 -6.10 -10.26
N TRP A 2 -9.40 -5.31 -9.63
CA TRP A 2 -9.06 -4.02 -9.00
C TRP A 2 -8.25 -4.26 -7.72
N CYS A 3 -7.21 -3.46 -7.45
CA CYS A 3 -6.46 -3.54 -6.18
C CYS A 3 -7.37 -3.10 -5.01
N THR A 4 -7.92 -4.05 -4.27
CA THR A 4 -8.73 -3.80 -3.06
C THR A 4 -7.93 -3.18 -1.92
N ALA A 5 -6.60 -3.35 -1.93
CA ALA A 5 -5.69 -2.85 -0.90
C ALA A 5 -5.87 -1.35 -0.59
N GLY A 6 -6.07 -0.51 -1.62
CA GLY A 6 -6.31 0.93 -1.42
C GLY A 6 -7.62 1.20 -0.67
N ALA A 7 -8.71 0.55 -1.10
CA ALA A 7 -10.01 0.68 -0.44
C ALA A 7 -9.97 0.16 1.02
N SER A 8 -9.32 -0.99 1.25
CA SER A 8 -9.16 -1.56 2.59
C SER A 8 -8.36 -0.62 3.51
N ALA A 9 -7.29 -0.02 3.01
CA ALA A 9 -6.47 0.93 3.77
C ALA A 9 -7.24 2.21 4.11
N ALA A 10 -8.03 2.74 3.16
CA ALA A 10 -8.89 3.89 3.40
C ALA A 10 -9.97 3.58 4.44
N ALA A 11 -10.67 2.44 4.32
CA ALA A 11 -11.68 2.02 5.27
C ALA A 11 -11.12 1.81 6.68
N ALA A 12 -9.88 1.33 6.80
CA ALA A 12 -9.19 1.16 8.07
C ALA A 12 -8.63 2.47 8.66
N GLY A 13 -8.72 3.60 7.96
CA GLY A 13 -8.09 4.84 8.38
C GLY A 13 -6.57 4.74 8.48
N ALA A 14 -5.95 3.88 7.66
CA ALA A 14 -4.51 3.68 7.69
C ALA A 14 -3.79 5.00 7.34
N ARG A 15 -2.67 5.29 8.02
CA ARG A 15 -1.86 6.48 7.71
C ARG A 15 -0.86 6.26 6.58
N ARG A 16 -0.61 5.00 6.23
CA ARG A 16 0.33 4.54 5.20
C ARG A 16 -0.09 3.15 4.74
N LEU A 17 0.03 2.89 3.44
CA LEU A 17 -0.19 1.58 2.83
C LEU A 17 1.12 1.04 2.26
N VAL A 18 1.50 -0.17 2.63
CA VAL A 18 2.58 -0.93 1.99
C VAL A 18 1.96 -2.13 1.25
N VAL A 19 2.09 -2.15 -0.07
CA VAL A 19 1.57 -3.22 -0.93
C VAL A 19 2.62 -4.32 -1.09
N THR A 20 2.19 -5.57 -0.94
CA THR A 20 3.01 -6.77 -1.06
C THR A 20 2.23 -7.87 -1.80
N HIS A 21 2.84 -9.04 -2.01
CA HIS A 21 2.23 -10.20 -2.67
C HIS A 21 1.61 -9.87 -4.03
N LEU A 22 2.38 -9.18 -4.87
CA LEU A 22 1.98 -8.91 -6.25
C LEU A 22 2.09 -10.18 -7.09
N GLY A 23 1.13 -10.39 -7.98
CA GLY A 23 1.20 -11.48 -8.95
C GLY A 23 2.39 -11.29 -9.90
N PRO A 24 2.92 -12.39 -10.49
CA PRO A 24 4.16 -12.36 -11.27
C PRO A 24 4.13 -11.46 -12.52
N PHE A 25 2.94 -11.07 -12.98
CA PHE A 25 2.74 -10.22 -14.17
C PHE A 25 2.33 -8.78 -13.85
N LEU A 26 2.28 -8.41 -12.56
CA LEU A 26 1.90 -7.07 -12.14
C LEU A 26 3.15 -6.27 -11.75
N ASP A 27 3.39 -5.20 -12.50
CA ASP A 27 4.47 -4.27 -12.17
C ASP A 27 4.18 -3.57 -10.82
N PRO A 28 5.17 -3.47 -9.91
CA PRO A 28 5.01 -2.80 -8.64
C PRO A 28 4.52 -1.35 -8.70
N ALA A 29 4.97 -0.57 -9.68
CA ALA A 29 4.53 0.81 -9.84
C ALA A 29 3.06 0.87 -10.28
N GLN A 30 2.61 -0.07 -11.11
CA GLN A 30 1.18 -0.20 -11.43
C GLN A 30 0.34 -0.53 -10.21
N ALA A 31 0.81 -1.42 -9.33
CA ALA A 31 0.11 -1.75 -8.10
C ALA A 31 -0.01 -0.53 -7.16
N VAL A 32 1.08 0.22 -6.99
CA VAL A 32 1.10 1.47 -6.21
C VAL A 32 0.14 2.50 -6.79
N ALA A 33 0.19 2.74 -8.11
CA ALA A 33 -0.70 3.69 -8.77
C ALA A 33 -2.17 3.31 -8.59
N ARG A 34 -2.52 2.02 -8.78
CA ARG A 34 -3.89 1.51 -8.58
C ARG A 34 -4.37 1.68 -7.15
N ALA A 35 -3.54 1.37 -6.16
CA ALA A 35 -3.89 1.54 -4.75
C ALA A 35 -4.04 3.02 -4.37
N GLY A 36 -3.18 3.90 -4.91
CA GLY A 36 -3.24 5.35 -4.70
C GLY A 36 -4.52 6.00 -5.23
N THR A 37 -5.22 5.39 -6.19
CA THR A 37 -6.55 5.89 -6.63
C THR A 37 -7.64 5.83 -5.55
N ARG A 38 -7.41 5.08 -4.46
CA ARG A 38 -8.39 4.83 -3.40
C ARG A 38 -7.84 5.09 -2.00
N HIS A 39 -6.58 5.45 -1.87
CA HIS A 39 -5.93 5.73 -0.59
C HIS A 39 -5.12 7.01 -0.71
N ASP A 40 -5.57 8.06 -0.03
CA ASP A 40 -4.97 9.40 -0.11
C ASP A 40 -3.64 9.51 0.66
N GLY A 41 -3.32 8.52 1.50
CA GLY A 41 -2.07 8.44 2.23
C GLY A 41 -0.90 7.90 1.40
N PRO A 42 0.34 7.94 1.93
CA PRO A 42 1.50 7.38 1.26
C PRO A 42 1.31 5.88 0.94
N VAL A 43 1.54 5.52 -0.32
CA VAL A 43 1.52 4.13 -0.81
C VAL A 43 2.92 3.73 -1.27
N GLU A 44 3.44 2.62 -0.75
CA GLU A 44 4.75 2.07 -1.11
C GLU A 44 4.65 0.58 -1.46
N HIS A 45 5.61 0.05 -2.22
CA HIS A 45 5.74 -1.38 -2.48
C HIS A 45 6.81 -2.02 -1.59
N ALA A 46 6.49 -3.18 -1.01
CA ALA A 46 7.44 -4.00 -0.28
C ALA A 46 8.39 -4.72 -1.25
N ALA A 47 9.69 -4.58 -1.03
CA ALA A 47 10.72 -5.35 -1.73
C ALA A 47 11.51 -6.17 -0.68
N PRO A 48 12.14 -7.29 -1.08
CA PRO A 48 13.04 -8.03 -0.20
C PRO A 48 14.06 -7.10 0.46
N ASN A 49 14.28 -7.30 1.77
CA ASN A 49 15.18 -6.49 2.61
C ASN A 49 14.82 -5.00 2.77
N ARG A 50 13.66 -4.55 2.26
CA ARG A 50 13.19 -3.18 2.49
C ARG A 50 12.63 -3.05 3.90
N THR A 51 13.06 -2.01 4.63
CA THR A 51 12.55 -1.68 5.96
C THR A 51 11.65 -0.44 5.91
N PHE A 52 10.61 -0.43 6.73
CA PHE A 52 9.68 0.69 6.83
C PHE A 52 9.64 1.18 8.27
N ARG A 53 9.91 2.48 8.47
CA ARG A 53 9.80 3.09 9.79
C ARG A 53 8.35 3.51 10.03
N VAL A 54 7.70 2.86 11.00
CA VAL A 54 6.35 3.23 11.42
C VAL A 54 6.46 4.21 12.58
N ARG A 55 5.77 5.35 12.47
CA ARG A 55 5.58 6.29 13.58
C ARG A 55 4.14 6.16 14.04
N GLY A 56 3.94 5.54 15.20
CA GLY A 56 2.66 5.52 15.89
C GLY A 56 2.55 6.73 16.81
N THR A 57 1.38 7.36 16.84
CA THR A 57 0.96 8.19 17.97
C THR A 57 0.13 7.27 18.85
N THR A 58 0.65 6.88 20.02
CA THR A 58 -0.14 6.18 21.03
C THR A 58 -1.28 7.11 21.42
N ARG A 59 -2.52 6.63 21.31
CA ARG A 59 -3.70 7.34 21.80
C ARG A 59 -4.26 6.57 22.99
#